data_AF-A0A9D6MJC0-F1
#
_entry.id   AF-A0A9D6MJC0-F1
#
_cell.length_a   1.000
_cell.length_b   1.000
_cell.length_c   1.000
_cell.angle_alpha   90.00
_cell.angle_beta   90.00
_cell.angle_gamma   90.00
#
_symmetry.space_group_name_H-M   'P 1'
#
loop_
_entity.id
_entity.type
_entity.pdbx_description
1 polymer ?
#
loop_
_entity_poly.entity_id
_entity_poly.type
_entity_poly.pdbx_seq_one_letter_code
_entity_poly.pdbx_strand_id
1 'polypeptide(L)'
;MDDSPGAASPPRRHSATDWPFPFPPPGKPQPVADGGIRPGTAYRWPFREPEDRADPSRGVTSPITLAAFKREVGAWADDVGVISIDHPAIAHERDEIRYVYPHARSLVCLIGEENKAAMQSRYLPSANTELYRCEERLWEMGRQTVKLINRLGGEGLTTTIGWPQEVGQRWADKIWPLSHKLVAQGAGFGIIGTSRNFLHPRFGAYCLIDTVVTNLEFPEYDRAIDWNPCLQCNLCVASCPTEAIHADGSFDFFACYNHTYRDSIPGFLDLVWDLAERSPRAFRKRWADNEIAALWQALSFKVEYRCFNCVATCPAEIERAFHDDRQVRRQYLDETLKPLTYTRAVEDAQFVIDTPSARAKHDIPPGEWRTPIDRTGANERGVRLVSLRRIRTQNVDAMMRWMPQYFRPTEARGLAFTTQFTLDGPGGGAWVMRIADQRCEVRPGTIAGADLVVRIPALLLLAIHRGDASALWGMLTGRIRLGGRRRLFLLFPRLFPTEAPSSRLHALAYRLHRALRRRRR
;
A
#
# COMPACT_ATOMS: atom_id res chain seq x y z
N MET A 1 31.13 -60.43 -0.24
CA MET A 1 30.37 -60.05 -1.45
C MET A 1 29.01 -60.69 -1.23
N ASP A 2 28.00 -60.02 -0.69
CA ASP A 2 27.50 -58.71 -1.11
C ASP A 2 26.77 -58.06 0.08
N ASP A 3 27.22 -56.87 0.49
CA ASP A 3 26.58 -56.01 1.50
C ASP A 3 25.95 -54.85 0.74
N SER A 4 24.61 -54.77 0.72
CA SER A 4 23.87 -53.60 0.23
C SER A 4 22.83 -53.18 1.27
N PRO A 5 22.98 -52.03 1.93
CA PRO A 5 21.95 -51.51 2.83
C PRO A 5 20.82 -50.88 2.03
N GLY A 6 19.58 -51.23 2.41
CA GLY A 6 18.35 -50.77 1.79
C GLY A 6 18.20 -49.25 1.77
N ALA A 7 17.70 -48.75 0.65
CA ALA A 7 17.46 -47.35 0.37
C ALA A 7 16.55 -46.70 1.44
N ALA A 8 17.03 -45.63 2.06
CA ALA A 8 16.22 -44.75 2.87
C ALA A 8 15.10 -44.13 2.01
N SER A 9 13.86 -44.25 2.47
CA SER A 9 12.72 -43.55 1.84
C SER A 9 12.95 -42.04 1.88
N PRO A 10 12.70 -41.30 0.78
CA PRO A 10 12.87 -39.85 0.78
C PRO A 10 11.90 -39.20 1.77
N PRO A 11 12.24 -38.03 2.35
CA PRO A 11 11.33 -37.29 3.20
C PRO A 11 10.05 -36.99 2.43
N ARG A 12 8.91 -37.39 3.00
CA ARG A 12 7.57 -37.17 2.44
C ARG A 12 7.43 -35.68 2.09
N ARG A 13 7.38 -35.35 0.80
CA ARG A 13 7.10 -33.96 0.35
C ARG A 13 5.72 -33.62 0.86
N HIS A 14 5.61 -32.49 1.58
CA HIS A 14 4.32 -31.95 2.01
C HIS A 14 3.36 -31.95 0.83
N SER A 15 2.30 -32.76 0.95
CA SER A 15 1.26 -32.82 -0.04
C SER A 15 0.44 -31.56 0.14
N ALA A 16 0.21 -30.83 -0.95
CA ALA A 16 -1.13 -30.95 -1.50
C ALA A 16 -2.29 -30.80 -0.49
N THR A 17 -2.66 -31.97 0.00
CA THR A 17 -3.81 -32.28 0.84
C THR A 17 -3.59 -32.10 2.34
N ASP A 18 -2.36 -31.83 2.78
CA ASP A 18 -2.00 -31.74 4.21
C ASP A 18 -2.36 -30.38 4.81
N TRP A 19 -2.85 -29.45 3.99
CA TRP A 19 -3.40 -28.17 4.42
C TRP A 19 -4.89 -28.35 4.73
N PRO A 20 -5.34 -28.43 6.01
CA PRO A 20 -6.69 -27.98 6.32
C PRO A 20 -6.80 -26.57 5.78
N PHE A 21 -7.93 -26.17 5.19
CA PHE A 21 -8.11 -24.80 4.71
C PHE A 21 -7.64 -23.82 5.81
N PRO A 22 -6.47 -23.18 5.67
CA PRO A 22 -5.57 -23.02 6.83
C PRO A 22 -5.73 -21.71 7.58
N PHE A 23 -6.63 -20.84 7.11
CA PHE A 23 -6.81 -19.54 7.71
C PHE A 23 -8.20 -19.51 8.34
N PRO A 24 -8.34 -19.05 9.60
CA PRO A 24 -9.66 -18.73 10.14
C PRO A 24 -10.36 -17.83 9.13
N PRO A 25 -11.67 -18.03 8.88
CA PRO A 25 -12.40 -17.19 7.94
C PRO A 25 -12.12 -15.72 8.30
N PRO A 26 -11.90 -14.84 7.31
CA PRO A 26 -11.58 -13.46 7.59
C PRO A 26 -12.63 -12.95 8.57
N GLY A 27 -12.18 -12.23 9.60
CA GLY A 27 -13.10 -11.59 10.54
C GLY A 27 -14.16 -10.85 9.72
N LYS A 28 -15.42 -10.86 10.18
CA LYS A 28 -16.54 -10.18 9.48
C LYS A 28 -15.99 -8.90 8.86
N PRO A 29 -16.12 -8.70 7.53
CA PRO A 29 -15.71 -7.46 6.88
C PRO A 29 -16.15 -6.34 7.80
N GLN A 30 -15.20 -5.54 8.32
CA GLN A 30 -15.63 -4.44 9.17
C GLN A 30 -16.53 -3.62 8.28
N PRO A 31 -17.81 -3.42 8.65
CA PRO A 31 -18.64 -2.50 7.91
C PRO A 31 -17.84 -1.21 7.91
N VAL A 32 -17.38 -0.83 6.73
CA VAL A 32 -17.12 0.56 6.49
C VAL A 32 -18.49 1.15 6.75
N ALA A 33 -18.65 1.91 7.85
CA ALA A 33 -19.94 2.53 8.18
C ALA A 33 -20.54 3.06 6.88
N ASP A 34 -21.83 2.91 6.61
CA ASP A 34 -22.40 3.27 5.31
C ASP A 34 -21.92 4.66 4.86
N GLY A 35 -21.17 4.74 3.75
CA GLY A 35 -20.55 5.99 3.26
C GLY A 35 -19.24 6.43 3.94
N GLY A 36 -18.68 5.62 4.84
CA GLY A 36 -17.45 5.87 5.58
C GLY A 36 -16.22 5.69 4.73
N ILE A 37 -15.20 6.50 4.98
CA ILE A 37 -13.96 6.50 4.20
C ILE A 37 -12.88 5.81 5.03
N ARG A 38 -12.07 4.92 4.45
CA ARG A 38 -10.92 4.38 5.17
C ARG A 38 -10.00 5.55 5.54
N PRO A 39 -9.46 5.65 6.77
CA PRO A 39 -8.70 6.82 7.20
C PRO A 39 -7.64 7.31 6.19
N GLY A 40 -7.00 6.37 5.47
CA GLY A 40 -5.97 6.64 4.47
C GLY A 40 -6.38 7.36 3.16
N THR A 41 -7.67 7.42 2.80
CA THR A 41 -8.11 7.99 1.51
C THR A 41 -8.59 9.45 1.61
N ALA A 42 -8.85 9.97 2.80
CA ALA A 42 -9.40 11.31 3.04
C ALA A 42 -8.37 12.46 3.07
N TYR A 43 -7.11 12.21 2.70
CA TYR A 43 -6.00 13.12 3.02
C TYR A 43 -5.62 14.04 1.87
N ARG A 44 -5.47 15.33 2.22
CA ARG A 44 -5.21 16.44 1.31
C ARG A 44 -4.27 17.42 2.01
N TRP A 45 -3.00 17.50 1.60
CA TRP A 45 -2.23 18.72 1.85
C TRP A 45 -2.96 19.89 1.18
N PRO A 46 -2.99 21.09 1.79
CA PRO A 46 -3.77 22.19 1.27
C PRO A 46 -3.31 22.54 -0.14
N PHE A 47 -4.19 22.21 -1.09
CA PHE A 47 -4.43 23.04 -2.24
C PHE A 47 -4.44 24.49 -1.78
N ARG A 48 -3.95 25.42 -2.60
CA ARG A 48 -4.50 26.77 -2.46
C ARG A 48 -6.00 26.57 -2.58
N GLU A 49 -6.74 26.85 -1.50
CA GLU A 49 -8.19 26.90 -1.60
C GLU A 49 -8.45 27.76 -2.82
N PRO A 50 -9.18 27.24 -3.83
CA PRO A 50 -9.63 28.10 -4.91
C PRO A 50 -10.23 29.32 -4.22
N GLU A 51 -9.77 30.52 -4.57
CA GLU A 51 -10.45 31.74 -4.11
C GLU A 51 -11.95 31.52 -4.31
N ASP A 52 -12.80 31.95 -3.35
CA ASP A 52 -14.27 31.79 -3.35
C ASP A 52 -14.91 32.46 -4.58
N ARG A 53 -14.58 31.93 -5.75
CA ARG A 53 -14.99 32.37 -7.06
C ARG A 53 -15.67 31.15 -7.63
N ALA A 54 -16.99 31.18 -7.56
CA ALA A 54 -17.81 30.21 -8.25
C ALA A 54 -17.53 30.35 -9.75
N ASP A 55 -16.66 29.50 -10.29
CA ASP A 55 -16.51 29.39 -11.73
C ASP A 55 -17.88 29.02 -12.31
N PRO A 56 -18.37 29.75 -13.32
CA PRO A 56 -19.67 29.44 -13.91
C PRO A 56 -19.64 28.00 -14.40
N SER A 57 -20.61 27.20 -13.96
CA SER A 57 -20.64 25.79 -14.33
C SER A 57 -20.89 25.64 -15.82
N ARG A 58 -20.01 24.92 -16.51
CA ARG A 58 -20.20 24.47 -17.90
C ARG A 58 -20.76 23.05 -17.97
N GLY A 59 -21.68 22.70 -17.06
CA GLY A 59 -22.34 21.38 -17.09
C GLY A 59 -23.19 21.24 -18.35
N VAL A 60 -23.15 20.06 -18.98
CA VAL A 60 -23.89 19.77 -20.21
C VAL A 60 -24.77 18.55 -19.97
N THR A 61 -26.08 18.70 -20.14
CA THR A 61 -26.99 17.55 -20.08
C THR A 61 -26.71 16.62 -21.25
N SER A 62 -26.48 15.33 -20.97
CA SER A 62 -26.24 14.33 -22.01
C SER A 62 -27.43 14.26 -22.98
N PRO A 63 -27.21 14.37 -24.31
CA PRO A 63 -28.27 14.25 -25.31
C PRO A 63 -28.73 12.80 -25.52
N ILE A 64 -28.04 11.83 -24.92
CA ILE A 64 -28.38 10.40 -24.96
C ILE A 64 -28.54 9.83 -23.55
N THR A 65 -29.28 8.72 -23.44
CA THR A 65 -29.45 8.00 -22.18
C THR A 65 -28.13 7.40 -21.70
N LEU A 66 -28.01 7.16 -20.39
CA LEU A 66 -26.85 6.47 -19.81
C LEU A 66 -26.62 5.11 -20.47
N ALA A 67 -27.69 4.33 -20.71
CA ALA A 67 -27.59 3.03 -21.37
C ALA A 67 -27.07 3.12 -22.81
N ALA A 68 -27.46 4.15 -23.57
CA ALA A 68 -26.92 4.38 -24.91
C ALA A 68 -25.43 4.77 -24.86
N PHE A 69 -25.06 5.66 -23.95
CA PHE A 69 -23.66 6.05 -23.75
C PHE A 69 -22.78 4.85 -23.39
N LYS A 70 -23.21 4.04 -22.41
CA LYS A 70 -22.49 2.82 -22.00
C LYS A 70 -22.35 1.81 -23.13
N ARG A 71 -23.35 1.69 -24.02
CA ARG A 71 -23.29 0.81 -25.19
C ARG A 71 -22.21 1.25 -26.18
N GLU A 72 -22.08 2.56 -26.42
CA GLU A 72 -21.01 3.09 -27.29
C GLU A 72 -19.64 2.89 -26.66
N VAL A 73 -19.49 3.23 -25.37
CA VAL A 73 -18.20 3.05 -24.67
C VAL A 73 -17.82 1.57 -24.55
N GLY A 74 -18.79 0.68 -24.37
CA GLY A 74 -18.58 -0.77 -24.36
C GLY A 74 -18.13 -1.36 -25.70
N ALA A 75 -18.07 -0.57 -26.78
CA ALA A 75 -17.43 -0.99 -28.03
C ALA A 75 -15.89 -1.00 -27.94
N TRP A 76 -15.31 -0.30 -26.96
CA TRP A 76 -13.86 -0.28 -26.74
C TRP A 76 -13.43 -0.60 -25.30
N ALA A 77 -14.28 -0.44 -24.30
CA ALA A 77 -14.01 -0.82 -22.90
C ALA A 77 -14.52 -2.23 -22.58
N ASP A 78 -13.81 -2.98 -21.72
CA ASP A 78 -14.24 -4.33 -21.32
C ASP A 78 -15.44 -4.29 -20.33
N ASP A 79 -15.55 -3.18 -19.58
CA ASP A 79 -16.74 -2.76 -18.86
C ASP A 79 -16.75 -1.21 -18.69
N VAL A 80 -17.94 -0.60 -18.63
CA VAL A 80 -18.11 0.85 -18.39
C VAL A 80 -19.21 1.18 -17.37
N GLY A 81 -18.92 2.08 -16.45
CA GLY A 81 -19.85 2.52 -15.41
C GLY A 81 -19.73 4.03 -15.20
N VAL A 82 -20.81 4.68 -14.77
CA VAL A 82 -20.83 6.14 -14.61
C VAL A 82 -21.44 6.50 -13.26
N ILE A 83 -20.73 7.32 -12.49
CA ILE A 83 -21.24 7.91 -11.25
C ILE A 83 -21.24 9.44 -11.31
N SER A 84 -22.12 10.07 -10.52
CA SER A 84 -22.08 11.51 -10.28
C SER A 84 -20.84 11.88 -9.46
N ILE A 85 -20.33 13.09 -9.65
CA ILE A 85 -19.30 13.67 -8.77
C ILE A 85 -19.80 13.88 -7.32
N ASP A 86 -21.12 13.87 -7.10
CA ASP A 86 -21.72 13.96 -5.77
C ASP A 86 -21.98 12.58 -5.15
N HIS A 87 -21.48 11.49 -5.76
CA HIS A 87 -21.62 10.15 -5.22
C HIS A 87 -20.92 10.02 -3.86
N PRO A 88 -21.57 9.46 -2.81
CA PRO A 88 -21.03 9.42 -1.45
C PRO A 88 -19.64 8.78 -1.33
N ALA A 89 -19.35 7.75 -2.13
CA ALA A 89 -18.07 7.03 -2.11
C ALA A 89 -16.85 7.93 -2.39
N ILE A 90 -17.01 9.03 -3.14
CA ILE A 90 -15.93 9.95 -3.52
C ILE A 90 -16.15 11.38 -2.99
N ALA A 91 -17.08 11.58 -2.06
CA ALA A 91 -17.39 12.91 -1.50
C ALA A 91 -16.15 13.63 -0.94
N HIS A 92 -15.22 12.88 -0.34
CA HIS A 92 -13.95 13.37 0.18
C HIS A 92 -12.87 13.61 -0.88
N GLU A 93 -13.14 13.36 -2.15
CA GLU A 93 -12.26 13.63 -3.30
C GLU A 93 -12.87 14.71 -4.22
N ARG A 94 -14.12 15.14 -3.97
CA ARG A 94 -14.86 16.06 -4.84
C ARG A 94 -14.11 17.35 -5.17
N ASP A 95 -13.61 18.07 -4.16
CA ASP A 95 -12.92 19.35 -4.47
C ASP A 95 -11.56 19.12 -5.15
N GLU A 96 -10.93 17.96 -5.00
CA GLU A 96 -9.72 17.60 -5.76
C GLU A 96 -10.04 17.28 -7.22
N ILE A 97 -11.15 16.59 -7.44
CA ILE A 97 -11.68 16.35 -8.79
C ILE A 97 -12.00 17.71 -9.44
N ARG A 98 -12.64 18.63 -8.72
CA ARG A 98 -12.93 20.00 -9.20
C ARG A 98 -11.67 20.85 -9.39
N TYR A 99 -10.63 20.63 -8.60
CA TYR A 99 -9.35 21.27 -8.83
C TYR A 99 -8.74 20.85 -10.17
N VAL A 100 -8.84 19.55 -10.52
CA VAL A 100 -8.38 19.05 -11.83
C VAL A 100 -9.28 19.52 -12.95
N TYR A 101 -10.60 19.48 -12.74
CA TYR A 101 -11.58 19.94 -13.71
C TYR A 101 -12.76 20.65 -13.03
N PRO A 102 -12.79 22.00 -13.01
CA PRO A 102 -13.79 22.78 -12.27
C PRO A 102 -15.24 22.50 -12.65
N HIS A 103 -15.46 22.02 -13.88
CA HIS A 103 -16.79 21.75 -14.42
C HIS A 103 -17.21 20.28 -14.32
N ALA A 104 -16.44 19.44 -13.61
CA ALA A 104 -16.75 18.04 -13.45
C ALA A 104 -18.16 17.81 -12.84
N ARG A 105 -18.95 16.97 -13.51
CA ARG A 105 -20.32 16.56 -13.15
C ARG A 105 -20.45 15.06 -12.96
N SER A 106 -19.76 14.27 -13.79
CA SER A 106 -19.75 12.82 -13.69
C SER A 106 -18.36 12.21 -13.94
N LEU A 107 -18.23 10.95 -13.54
CA LEU A 107 -17.02 10.14 -13.62
C LEU A 107 -17.35 8.86 -14.38
N VAL A 108 -16.73 8.68 -15.55
CA VAL A 108 -16.88 7.48 -16.38
C VAL A 108 -15.75 6.51 -16.02
N CYS A 109 -16.09 5.45 -15.31
CA CYS A 109 -15.19 4.36 -14.95
C CYS A 109 -15.03 3.38 -16.11
N LEU A 110 -13.79 3.09 -16.48
CA LEU A 110 -13.44 2.13 -17.53
C LEU A 110 -12.70 0.96 -16.90
N ILE A 111 -13.09 -0.27 -17.24
CA ILE A 111 -12.41 -1.49 -16.83
C ILE A 111 -11.63 -2.05 -18.02
N GLY A 112 -10.36 -2.37 -17.78
CA GLY A 112 -9.51 -3.13 -18.68
C GLY A 112 -9.19 -4.49 -18.06
N GLU A 113 -9.57 -5.57 -18.73
CA GLU A 113 -9.22 -6.94 -18.35
C GLU A 113 -7.71 -7.17 -18.49
N GLU A 114 -7.10 -7.81 -17.50
CA GLU A 114 -5.74 -8.29 -17.61
C GLU A 114 -5.73 -9.77 -17.99
N ASN A 115 -4.74 -10.18 -18.78
CA ASN A 115 -4.51 -11.59 -19.09
C ASN A 115 -4.16 -12.37 -17.79
N LYS A 116 -5.14 -13.13 -17.30
CA LYS A 116 -5.00 -13.96 -16.09
C LYS A 116 -3.77 -14.87 -16.13
N ALA A 117 -3.49 -15.51 -17.26
CA ALA A 117 -2.35 -16.42 -17.38
C ALA A 117 -1.01 -15.69 -17.27
N ALA A 118 -0.90 -14.48 -17.81
CA ALA A 118 0.28 -13.62 -17.67
C ALA A 118 0.46 -13.20 -16.20
N MET A 119 -0.62 -12.81 -15.51
CA MET A 119 -0.58 -12.46 -14.09
C MET A 119 -0.22 -13.66 -13.18
N GLN A 120 -0.67 -14.86 -13.57
CA GLN A 120 -0.32 -16.15 -12.95
C GLN A 120 1.00 -16.73 -13.43
N SER A 121 1.71 -16.06 -14.34
CA SER A 121 2.99 -16.54 -14.84
C SER A 121 4.03 -16.60 -13.72
N ARG A 122 4.82 -17.66 -13.71
CA ARG A 122 6.01 -17.76 -12.85
C ARG A 122 7.13 -16.83 -13.32
N TYR A 123 7.07 -16.43 -14.59
CA TYR A 123 7.96 -15.45 -15.18
C TYR A 123 7.39 -14.05 -14.94
N LEU A 124 7.85 -13.41 -13.87
CA LEU A 124 7.39 -12.10 -13.41
C LEU A 124 7.35 -11.01 -14.50
N PRO A 125 8.31 -10.93 -15.45
CA PRO A 125 8.24 -9.95 -16.54
C PRO A 125 6.99 -10.09 -17.43
N SER A 126 6.38 -11.27 -17.52
CA SER A 126 5.08 -11.42 -18.22
C SER A 126 3.97 -10.62 -17.54
N ALA A 127 3.91 -10.65 -16.20
CA ALA A 127 2.92 -9.90 -15.44
C ALA A 127 3.16 -8.38 -15.53
N ASN A 128 4.43 -7.94 -15.43
CA ASN A 128 4.76 -6.52 -15.65
C ASN A 128 4.39 -6.07 -17.07
N THR A 129 4.70 -6.89 -18.09
CA THR A 129 4.34 -6.57 -19.48
C THR A 129 2.83 -6.47 -19.66
N GLU A 130 2.07 -7.41 -19.07
CA GLU A 130 0.61 -7.39 -19.13
C GLU A 130 0.04 -6.10 -18.53
N LEU A 131 0.52 -5.72 -17.34
CA LEU A 131 0.13 -4.47 -16.68
C LEU A 131 0.34 -3.26 -17.62
N TYR A 132 1.51 -3.18 -18.27
CA TYR A 132 1.84 -2.08 -19.18
C TYR A 132 0.94 -2.05 -20.43
N ARG A 133 0.59 -3.21 -20.97
CA ARG A 133 -0.29 -3.29 -22.15
C ARG A 133 -1.73 -2.95 -21.80
N CYS A 134 -2.20 -3.39 -20.63
CA CYS A 134 -3.51 -3.04 -20.14
C CYS A 134 -3.62 -1.52 -19.86
N GLU A 135 -2.57 -0.92 -19.28
CA GLU A 135 -2.46 0.54 -19.11
C GLU A 135 -2.53 1.30 -20.45
N GLU A 136 -1.75 0.89 -21.46
CA GLU A 136 -1.78 1.48 -22.80
C GLU A 136 -3.17 1.40 -23.45
N ARG A 137 -3.85 0.26 -23.25
CA ARG A 137 -5.21 0.03 -23.75
C ARG A 137 -6.23 0.92 -23.05
N LEU A 138 -6.15 1.08 -21.73
CA LEU A 138 -7.01 1.98 -20.97
C LEU A 138 -6.84 3.44 -21.42
N TRP A 139 -5.62 3.90 -21.71
CA TRP A 139 -5.42 5.24 -22.26
C TRP A 139 -6.08 5.43 -23.64
N GLU A 140 -6.06 4.42 -24.50
CA GLU A 140 -6.81 4.48 -25.76
C GLU A 140 -8.33 4.51 -25.50
N MET A 141 -8.84 3.66 -24.61
CA MET A 141 -10.25 3.66 -24.21
C MET A 141 -10.69 5.02 -23.66
N GLY A 142 -9.88 5.63 -22.80
CA GLY A 142 -10.11 6.96 -22.25
C GLY A 142 -10.16 8.03 -23.34
N ARG A 143 -9.21 8.01 -24.30
CA ARG A 143 -9.21 8.95 -25.44
C ARG A 143 -10.44 8.80 -26.33
N GLN A 144 -10.87 7.57 -26.64
CA GLN A 144 -12.09 7.33 -27.42
C GLN A 144 -13.34 7.81 -26.68
N THR A 145 -13.38 7.58 -25.36
CA THR A 145 -14.46 8.06 -24.49
C THR A 145 -14.54 9.59 -24.46
N VAL A 146 -13.41 10.29 -24.34
CA VAL A 146 -13.37 11.77 -24.45
C VAL A 146 -13.85 12.25 -25.81
N LYS A 147 -13.47 11.59 -26.91
CA LYS A 147 -13.97 11.94 -28.26
C LYS A 147 -15.49 11.76 -28.36
N LEU A 148 -16.05 10.71 -27.77
CA LEU A 148 -17.50 10.53 -27.70
C LEU A 148 -18.14 11.65 -26.90
N ILE A 149 -17.62 11.95 -25.71
CA ILE A 149 -18.09 13.06 -24.85
C ILE A 149 -18.13 14.38 -25.64
N ASN A 150 -17.07 14.68 -26.39
CA ASN A 150 -16.99 15.88 -27.22
C ASN A 150 -18.05 15.91 -28.33
N ARG A 151 -18.34 14.77 -28.98
CA ARG A 151 -19.42 14.67 -29.99
C ARG A 151 -20.81 14.91 -29.38
N LEU A 152 -20.98 14.60 -28.10
CA LEU A 152 -22.22 14.83 -27.35
C LEU A 152 -22.33 16.27 -26.80
N GLY A 153 -21.37 17.15 -27.13
CA GLY A 153 -21.34 18.54 -26.70
C GLY A 153 -20.73 18.77 -25.31
N GLY A 154 -20.20 17.71 -24.67
CA GLY A 154 -19.47 17.81 -23.41
C GLY A 154 -17.97 18.02 -23.60
N GLU A 155 -17.26 18.03 -22.49
CA GLU A 155 -15.81 18.12 -22.38
C GLU A 155 -15.37 17.22 -21.22
N GLY A 156 -14.27 16.49 -21.42
CA GLY A 156 -13.70 15.66 -20.38
C GLY A 156 -12.22 15.42 -20.55
N LEU A 157 -11.62 14.85 -19.50
CA LEU A 157 -10.22 14.47 -19.48
C LEU A 157 -10.06 13.12 -18.78
N THR A 158 -9.01 12.39 -19.15
CA THR A 158 -8.55 11.21 -18.41
C THR A 158 -7.66 11.66 -17.26
N THR A 159 -7.80 11.06 -16.09
CA THR A 159 -6.76 11.17 -15.06
C THR A 159 -5.67 10.14 -15.31
N THR A 160 -4.70 10.04 -14.41
CA THR A 160 -3.54 9.16 -14.56
C THR A 160 -3.76 7.85 -13.81
N ILE A 161 -3.74 6.73 -14.54
CA ILE A 161 -3.96 5.37 -13.98
C ILE A 161 -2.71 4.72 -13.36
N GLY A 162 -1.55 5.37 -13.48
CA GLY A 162 -0.25 4.80 -13.13
C GLY A 162 0.80 5.82 -12.64
N TRP A 163 2.00 5.32 -12.40
CA TRP A 163 3.18 5.96 -11.77
C TRP A 163 3.71 7.25 -12.39
N PRO A 164 4.46 8.02 -11.58
CA PRO A 164 3.89 9.03 -10.71
C PRO A 164 3.61 10.33 -11.46
N GLN A 165 2.41 10.86 -11.29
CA GLN A 165 2.12 12.26 -11.59
C GLN A 165 2.07 13.02 -10.27
N GLU A 166 2.76 14.16 -10.22
CA GLU A 166 2.91 15.02 -9.04
C GLU A 166 3.70 14.49 -7.84
N VAL A 167 4.56 13.46 -7.99
CA VAL A 167 5.48 13.07 -6.89
C VAL A 167 6.37 14.23 -6.43
N GLY A 168 6.84 15.10 -7.33
CA GLY A 168 7.60 16.29 -6.96
C GLY A 168 6.79 17.33 -6.16
N GLN A 169 5.47 17.39 -6.37
CA GLN A 169 4.59 18.36 -5.73
C GLN A 169 3.92 17.82 -4.45
N ARG A 170 3.66 16.50 -4.40
CA ARG A 170 2.82 15.83 -3.38
C ARG A 170 3.49 14.60 -2.75
N TRP A 171 4.83 14.56 -2.73
CA TRP A 171 5.56 13.46 -2.08
C TRP A 171 5.11 13.25 -0.64
N ALA A 172 4.87 11.99 -0.27
CA ALA A 172 4.36 11.63 1.04
C ALA A 172 2.95 12.18 1.35
N ASP A 173 2.17 12.50 0.32
CA ASP A 173 0.76 12.83 0.39
C ASP A 173 -0.01 12.10 -0.74
N LYS A 174 -1.25 12.50 -1.02
CA LYS A 174 -2.07 12.00 -2.13
C LYS A 174 -1.55 12.52 -3.48
N ILE A 175 -0.71 11.72 -4.15
CA ILE A 175 -0.15 11.99 -5.49
C ILE A 175 -1.14 11.73 -6.65
N TRP A 176 -2.45 11.68 -6.37
CA TRP A 176 -3.48 11.46 -7.38
C TRP A 176 -4.72 12.33 -7.04
N PRO A 177 -5.56 12.67 -8.03
CA PRO A 177 -6.74 13.49 -7.76
C PRO A 177 -7.92 12.68 -7.23
N LEU A 178 -8.08 11.43 -7.66
CA LEU A 178 -9.20 10.56 -7.29
C LEU A 178 -8.79 9.10 -7.17
N SER A 179 -9.58 8.31 -6.45
CA SER A 179 -9.39 6.87 -6.33
C SER A 179 -10.24 6.12 -7.36
N HIS A 180 -9.59 5.61 -8.41
CA HIS A 180 -10.23 4.78 -9.42
C HIS A 180 -11.02 3.59 -8.82
N LYS A 181 -10.49 2.99 -7.73
CA LYS A 181 -11.14 1.87 -7.04
C LYS A 181 -12.45 2.27 -6.36
N LEU A 182 -12.52 3.48 -5.78
CA LEU A 182 -13.74 3.98 -5.15
C LEU A 182 -14.78 4.38 -6.19
N VAL A 183 -14.35 4.94 -7.33
CA VAL A 183 -15.22 5.20 -8.47
C VAL A 183 -15.82 3.89 -9.00
N ALA A 184 -14.99 2.87 -9.24
CA ALA A 184 -15.45 1.56 -9.71
C ALA A 184 -16.41 0.88 -8.71
N GLN A 185 -16.12 0.96 -7.41
CA GLN A 185 -17.02 0.44 -6.38
C GLN A 185 -18.37 1.17 -6.39
N GLY A 186 -18.35 2.51 -6.49
CA GLY A 186 -19.56 3.32 -6.61
C GLY A 186 -20.36 3.01 -7.88
N ALA A 187 -19.67 2.72 -8.98
CA ALA A 187 -20.27 2.34 -10.26
C ALA A 187 -20.82 0.91 -10.30
N GLY A 188 -20.75 0.16 -9.20
CA GLY A 188 -21.30 -1.20 -9.14
C GLY A 188 -20.42 -2.28 -9.76
N PHE A 189 -19.13 -2.02 -9.96
CA PHE A 189 -18.21 -2.97 -10.59
C PHE A 189 -17.58 -3.99 -9.65
N GLY A 190 -17.93 -3.95 -8.37
CA GLY A 190 -17.40 -4.87 -7.37
C GLY A 190 -16.84 -4.13 -6.18
N ILE A 191 -15.84 -4.72 -5.52
CA ILE A 191 -15.40 -4.26 -4.20
C ILE A 191 -13.88 -4.20 -4.05
N ILE A 192 -13.41 -3.44 -3.07
CA ILE A 192 -12.02 -3.48 -2.62
C ILE A 192 -11.84 -4.66 -1.65
N GLY A 193 -11.21 -5.73 -2.12
CA GLY A 193 -11.01 -6.97 -1.36
C GLY A 193 -10.02 -6.85 -0.19
N THR A 194 -9.83 -7.95 0.54
CA THR A 194 -8.90 -8.04 1.67
C THR A 194 -7.46 -7.66 1.29
N SER A 195 -7.04 -8.00 0.07
CA SER A 195 -5.73 -7.66 -0.49
C SER A 195 -5.54 -6.17 -0.82
N ARG A 196 -6.59 -5.34 -0.68
CA ARG A 196 -6.66 -3.95 -1.16
C ARG A 196 -6.75 -3.81 -2.69
N ASN A 197 -6.77 -4.91 -3.45
CA ASN A 197 -7.09 -4.87 -4.87
C ASN A 197 -8.59 -4.71 -5.09
N PHE A 198 -8.94 -4.08 -6.21
CA PHE A 198 -10.31 -4.08 -6.66
C PHE A 198 -10.62 -5.45 -7.24
N LEU A 199 -11.82 -5.96 -6.96
CA LEU A 199 -12.30 -7.24 -7.44
C LEU A 199 -13.52 -6.99 -8.30
N HIS A 200 -13.48 -7.46 -9.53
CA HIS A 200 -14.58 -7.40 -10.49
C HIS A 200 -15.33 -8.74 -10.53
N PRO A 201 -16.68 -8.79 -10.60
CA PRO A 201 -17.41 -10.06 -10.69
C PRO A 201 -17.02 -10.92 -11.89
N ARG A 202 -16.68 -10.30 -13.03
CA ARG A 202 -16.29 -11.01 -14.27
C ARG A 202 -14.80 -11.30 -14.38
N PHE A 203 -13.95 -10.38 -13.89
CA PHE A 203 -12.50 -10.41 -14.14
C PHE A 203 -11.68 -10.68 -12.85
N GLY A 204 -12.34 -10.75 -11.70
CA GLY A 204 -11.68 -11.03 -10.43
C GLY A 204 -10.71 -9.91 -10.08
N ALA A 205 -9.49 -10.26 -9.68
CA ALA A 205 -8.44 -9.28 -9.43
C ALA A 205 -7.68 -8.85 -10.72
N TYR A 206 -7.99 -9.46 -11.87
CA TYR A 206 -7.28 -9.29 -13.14
C TYR A 206 -7.89 -8.15 -13.95
N CYS A 207 -7.88 -6.96 -13.36
CA CYS A 207 -8.39 -5.76 -14.03
C CYS A 207 -7.68 -4.48 -13.57
N LEU A 208 -7.46 -3.59 -14.53
CA LEU A 208 -7.08 -2.20 -14.30
C LEU A 208 -8.27 -1.27 -14.52
N ILE A 209 -8.16 -0.07 -13.95
CA ILE A 209 -9.26 0.89 -13.87
C ILE A 209 -8.75 2.26 -14.32
N ASP A 210 -9.47 2.90 -15.24
CA ASP A 210 -9.34 4.32 -15.55
C ASP A 210 -10.64 5.07 -15.24
N THR A 211 -10.55 6.38 -15.10
CA THR A 211 -11.69 7.26 -14.91
C THR A 211 -11.55 8.51 -15.77
N VAL A 212 -12.52 8.70 -16.67
CA VAL A 212 -12.70 9.96 -17.39
C VAL A 212 -13.56 10.89 -16.55
N VAL A 213 -13.04 12.08 -16.25
CA VAL A 213 -13.78 13.15 -15.56
C VAL A 213 -14.43 14.02 -16.63
N THR A 214 -15.74 14.28 -16.51
CA THR A 214 -16.50 15.00 -17.55
C THR A 214 -17.54 15.95 -16.96
N ASN A 215 -17.90 16.98 -17.73
CA ASN A 215 -18.99 17.90 -17.41
C ASN A 215 -20.35 17.40 -17.93
N LEU A 216 -20.39 16.25 -18.60
CA LEU A 216 -21.63 15.60 -18.98
C LEU A 216 -22.42 15.17 -17.74
N GLU A 217 -23.70 15.47 -17.75
CA GLU A 217 -24.64 15.10 -16.70
C GLU A 217 -25.69 14.15 -17.27
N PHE A 218 -25.85 13.01 -16.61
CA PHE A 218 -26.86 12.01 -16.96
C PHE A 218 -28.04 12.11 -15.99
N PRO A 219 -29.27 11.78 -16.44
CA PRO A 219 -30.46 11.81 -15.57
C PRO A 219 -30.42 10.73 -14.47
N GLU A 220 -29.63 9.67 -14.68
CA GLU A 220 -29.42 8.57 -13.75
C GLU A 220 -27.96 8.10 -13.81
N TYR A 221 -27.53 7.39 -12.75
CA TYR A 221 -26.16 6.90 -12.57
C TYR A 221 -26.16 5.46 -12.06
N ASP A 222 -25.05 4.76 -12.29
CA ASP A 222 -24.82 3.42 -11.74
C ASP A 222 -24.71 3.48 -10.21
N ARG A 223 -24.92 2.32 -9.57
CA ARG A 223 -24.93 2.18 -8.10
C ARG A 223 -24.12 0.99 -7.65
N ALA A 224 -23.54 1.10 -6.47
CA ALA A 224 -22.81 0.03 -5.81
C ALA A 224 -23.66 -1.25 -5.69
N ILE A 225 -22.99 -2.40 -5.79
CA ILE A 225 -23.58 -3.73 -5.64
C ILE A 225 -23.24 -4.34 -4.29
N ASP A 226 -24.10 -5.23 -3.80
CA ASP A 226 -23.81 -6.07 -2.63
C ASP A 226 -23.17 -7.39 -3.07
N TRP A 227 -21.84 -7.41 -3.15
CA TRP A 227 -21.07 -8.58 -3.56
C TRP A 227 -19.75 -8.66 -2.80
N ASN A 228 -19.43 -9.82 -2.23
CA ASN A 228 -18.20 -10.01 -1.47
C ASN A 228 -17.60 -11.42 -1.62
N PRO A 229 -16.62 -11.61 -2.53
CA PRO A 229 -15.99 -12.91 -2.77
C PRO A 229 -14.95 -13.29 -1.69
N CYS A 230 -14.63 -12.39 -0.76
CA CYS A 230 -13.56 -12.60 0.22
C CYS A 230 -13.98 -13.46 1.41
N LEU A 231 -15.29 -13.71 1.60
CA LEU A 231 -15.82 -14.50 2.71
C LEU A 231 -15.18 -15.89 2.70
N GLN A 232 -14.50 -16.25 3.79
CA GLN A 232 -13.84 -17.54 3.97
C GLN A 232 -12.78 -17.90 2.90
N CYS A 233 -12.13 -16.93 2.24
CA CYS A 233 -11.15 -17.21 1.17
C CYS A 233 -9.68 -17.16 1.63
N ASN A 234 -9.19 -16.01 2.09
CA ASN A 234 -7.82 -15.79 2.60
C ASN A 234 -6.63 -16.22 1.70
N LEU A 235 -6.82 -16.51 0.40
CA LEU A 235 -5.70 -16.90 -0.46
C LEU A 235 -4.64 -15.80 -0.61
N CYS A 236 -5.05 -14.53 -0.65
CA CYS A 236 -4.11 -13.40 -0.69
C CYS A 236 -3.26 -13.31 0.59
N VAL A 237 -3.83 -13.61 1.76
CA VAL A 237 -3.10 -13.71 3.04
C VAL A 237 -2.06 -14.83 2.97
N ALA A 238 -2.46 -16.00 2.46
CA ALA A 238 -1.59 -17.17 2.28
C ALA A 238 -0.38 -16.89 1.39
N SER A 239 -0.63 -16.17 0.30
CA SER A 239 0.32 -15.96 -0.80
C SER A 239 1.25 -14.77 -0.57
N CYS A 240 0.98 -13.94 0.44
CA CYS A 240 1.71 -12.69 0.67
C CYS A 240 3.11 -12.98 1.23
N PRO A 241 4.20 -12.73 0.47
CA PRO A 241 5.55 -13.12 0.91
C PRO A 241 6.06 -12.31 2.10
N THR A 242 5.49 -11.13 2.32
CA THR A 242 5.88 -10.19 3.39
C THR A 242 4.90 -10.15 4.55
N GLU A 243 3.84 -10.97 4.49
CA GLU A 243 2.75 -10.99 5.47
C GLU A 243 2.07 -9.62 5.65
N ALA A 244 2.09 -8.79 4.60
CA ALA A 244 1.47 -7.47 4.61
C ALA A 244 -0.05 -7.48 4.66
N ILE A 245 -0.70 -8.61 4.33
CA ILE A 245 -2.16 -8.75 4.30
C ILE A 245 -2.54 -9.65 5.48
N HIS A 246 -3.38 -9.15 6.39
CA HIS A 246 -3.80 -9.89 7.58
C HIS A 246 -5.25 -10.38 7.45
N ALA A 247 -5.56 -11.52 8.10
CA ALA A 247 -6.90 -12.13 8.07
C ALA A 247 -7.99 -11.28 8.74
N ASP A 248 -7.62 -10.29 9.55
CA ASP A 248 -8.55 -9.32 10.16
C ASP A 248 -8.83 -8.10 9.26
N GLY A 249 -8.27 -8.07 8.04
CA GLY A 249 -8.42 -6.98 7.07
C GLY A 249 -7.42 -5.82 7.25
N SER A 250 -6.57 -5.87 8.28
CA SER A 250 -5.48 -4.92 8.42
C SER A 250 -4.39 -5.16 7.35
N PHE A 251 -3.64 -4.10 7.03
CA PHE A 251 -2.65 -4.12 5.95
C PHE A 251 -1.40 -3.34 6.35
N ASP A 252 -0.22 -3.98 6.27
CA ASP A 252 1.07 -3.34 6.48
C ASP A 252 1.57 -2.73 5.16
N PHE A 253 1.30 -1.43 5.00
CA PHE A 253 1.68 -0.69 3.80
C PHE A 253 3.19 -0.74 3.55
N PHE A 254 4.02 -0.53 4.57
CA PHE A 254 5.46 -0.46 4.36
C PHE A 254 6.05 -1.84 4.04
N ALA A 255 5.46 -2.92 4.55
CA ALA A 255 5.90 -4.26 4.19
C ALA A 255 5.61 -4.60 2.73
N CYS A 256 4.42 -4.24 2.22
CA CYS A 256 4.10 -4.40 0.81
C CYS A 256 4.92 -3.44 -0.08
N TYR A 257 5.00 -2.17 0.32
CA TYR A 257 5.66 -1.10 -0.45
C TYR A 257 7.15 -1.35 -0.63
N ASN A 258 7.87 -1.68 0.45
CA ASN A 258 9.32 -1.92 0.39
C ASN A 258 9.71 -3.21 -0.35
N HIS A 259 8.75 -4.10 -0.61
CA HIS A 259 8.96 -5.34 -1.36
C HIS A 259 8.57 -5.21 -2.82
N THR A 260 7.29 -4.92 -3.05
CA THR A 260 6.70 -4.84 -4.40
C THR A 260 7.38 -3.77 -5.23
N TYR A 261 7.73 -2.64 -4.60
CA TYR A 261 8.35 -1.50 -5.25
C TYR A 261 9.85 -1.40 -4.98
N ARG A 262 10.50 -2.49 -4.54
CA ARG A 262 11.91 -2.48 -4.16
C ARG A 262 12.81 -1.93 -5.26
N ASP A 263 12.52 -2.22 -6.52
CA ASP A 263 13.31 -1.76 -7.66
C ASP A 263 12.81 -0.41 -8.24
N SER A 264 11.96 0.29 -7.49
CA SER A 264 11.40 1.61 -7.81
C SER A 264 11.85 2.65 -6.78
N ILE A 265 11.00 3.64 -6.47
CA ILE A 265 11.29 4.77 -5.59
C ILE A 265 11.94 4.37 -4.24
N PRO A 266 11.44 3.39 -3.45
CA PRO A 266 12.07 3.09 -2.16
C PRO A 266 13.48 2.53 -2.31
N GLY A 267 13.77 1.70 -3.32
CA GLY A 267 15.13 1.22 -3.59
C GLY A 267 16.04 2.32 -4.12
N PHE A 268 15.52 3.18 -5.00
CA PHE A 268 16.28 4.30 -5.52
C PHE A 268 16.68 5.28 -4.41
N LEU A 269 15.74 5.66 -3.54
CA LEU A 269 16.05 6.51 -2.38
C LEU A 269 17.04 5.82 -1.44
N ASP A 270 16.92 4.51 -1.25
CA ASP A 270 17.93 3.76 -0.49
C ASP A 270 19.33 3.90 -1.08
N LEU A 271 19.45 3.72 -2.40
CA LEU A 271 20.71 3.81 -3.12
C LEU A 271 21.35 5.19 -2.94
N VAL A 272 20.56 6.25 -3.14
CA VAL A 272 21.00 7.64 -3.00
C VAL A 272 21.49 7.94 -1.59
N TRP A 273 20.73 7.57 -0.56
CA TRP A 273 21.14 7.83 0.82
C TRP A 273 22.36 7.03 1.23
N ASP A 274 22.44 5.76 0.83
CA ASP A 274 23.61 4.96 1.14
C ASP A 274 24.86 5.44 0.43
N LEU A 275 24.73 5.95 -0.79
CA LEU A 275 25.83 6.57 -1.53
C LEU A 275 26.32 7.83 -0.82
N ALA A 276 25.41 8.64 -0.27
CA ALA A 276 25.74 9.88 0.44
C ALA A 276 26.29 9.65 1.87
N GLU A 277 25.76 8.66 2.60
CA GLU A 277 26.00 8.53 4.04
C GLU A 277 27.01 7.42 4.41
N ARG A 278 27.27 6.45 3.52
CA ARG A 278 28.11 5.28 3.85
C ARG A 278 29.51 5.37 3.26
N SER A 279 30.46 4.70 3.90
CA SER A 279 31.80 4.52 3.33
C SER A 279 31.75 3.64 2.07
N PRO A 280 32.68 3.80 1.11
CA PRO A 280 32.71 3.01 -0.13
C PRO A 280 32.72 1.49 0.09
N ARG A 281 33.36 1.02 1.17
CA ARG A 281 33.37 -0.40 1.55
C ARG A 281 32.00 -0.87 2.05
N ALA A 282 31.33 -0.07 2.86
CA ALA A 282 29.99 -0.38 3.36
C ALA A 282 28.95 -0.33 2.24
N PHE A 283 29.09 0.61 1.30
CA PHE A 283 28.25 0.69 0.10
C PHE A 283 28.37 -0.55 -0.79
N ARG A 284 29.59 -0.94 -1.20
CA ARG A 284 29.82 -2.15 -2.03
C ARG A 284 29.42 -3.46 -1.36
N LYS A 285 29.37 -3.49 -0.03
CA LYS A 285 28.82 -4.63 0.72
C LYS A 285 27.28 -4.65 0.70
N ARG A 286 26.66 -3.48 0.56
CA ARG A 286 25.20 -3.31 0.56
C ARG A 286 24.59 -3.54 -0.83
N TRP A 287 25.16 -2.89 -1.85
CA TRP A 287 24.63 -2.88 -3.20
C TRP A 287 25.43 -3.81 -4.11
N ALA A 288 24.73 -4.71 -4.79
CA ALA A 288 25.33 -5.57 -5.82
C ALA A 288 25.04 -4.99 -7.21
N ASP A 289 25.93 -5.23 -8.17
CA ASP A 289 25.83 -4.62 -9.51
C ASP A 289 24.53 -5.00 -10.22
N ASN A 290 24.04 -6.24 -10.04
CA ASN A 290 22.76 -6.68 -10.60
C ASN A 290 21.55 -5.94 -9.99
N GLU A 291 21.60 -5.56 -8.71
CA GLU A 291 20.54 -4.77 -8.06
C GLU A 291 20.55 -3.32 -8.56
N ILE A 292 21.75 -2.74 -8.73
CA ILE A 292 21.90 -1.41 -9.33
C ILE A 292 21.42 -1.43 -10.78
N ALA A 293 21.74 -2.48 -11.54
CA ALA A 293 21.26 -2.67 -12.91
C ALA A 293 19.73 -2.82 -12.97
N ALA A 294 19.12 -3.57 -12.04
CA ALA A 294 17.67 -3.69 -11.95
C ALA A 294 16.99 -2.35 -11.65
N LEU A 295 17.54 -1.57 -10.69
CA LEU A 295 17.09 -0.19 -10.44
C LEU A 295 17.23 0.70 -11.68
N TRP A 296 18.38 0.65 -12.36
CA TRP A 296 18.60 1.41 -13.58
C TRP A 296 17.57 1.05 -14.66
N GLN A 297 17.29 -0.23 -14.88
CA GLN A 297 16.32 -0.70 -15.86
C GLN A 297 14.90 -0.20 -15.52
N ALA A 298 14.48 -0.38 -14.27
CA ALA A 298 13.16 0.04 -13.80
C ALA A 298 12.96 1.56 -13.85
N LEU A 299 14.03 2.34 -13.68
CA LEU A 299 13.99 3.81 -13.80
C LEU A 299 14.09 4.30 -15.26
N SER A 300 14.66 3.51 -16.16
CA SER A 300 14.89 3.91 -17.56
C SER A 300 13.74 3.58 -18.51
N PHE A 301 12.87 2.62 -18.14
CA PHE A 301 11.79 2.17 -19.01
C PHE A 301 10.41 2.38 -18.37
N LYS A 302 9.95 1.41 -17.58
CA LYS A 302 8.71 1.44 -16.81
C LYS A 302 8.97 0.80 -15.45
N VAL A 303 8.15 1.14 -14.47
CA VAL A 303 8.32 0.65 -13.11
C VAL A 303 8.07 -0.85 -13.03
N GLU A 304 9.14 -1.60 -12.76
CA GLU A 304 9.06 -3.04 -12.54
C GLU A 304 8.56 -3.35 -11.12
N TYR A 305 7.48 -4.13 -11.05
CA TYR A 305 6.95 -4.65 -9.80
C TYR A 305 7.57 -6.02 -9.51
N ARG A 306 7.89 -6.26 -8.23
CA ARG A 306 8.46 -7.56 -7.79
C ARG A 306 7.42 -8.59 -7.39
N CYS A 307 6.18 -8.18 -7.15
CA CYS A 307 5.16 -9.07 -6.59
C CYS A 307 3.77 -8.80 -7.16
N PHE A 308 3.11 -9.87 -7.61
CA PHE A 308 1.69 -9.88 -7.98
C PHE A 308 0.90 -10.99 -7.27
N ASN A 309 1.42 -11.58 -6.19
CA ASN A 309 0.88 -12.83 -5.62
C ASN A 309 -0.59 -12.72 -5.23
N CYS A 310 -0.98 -11.61 -4.61
CA CYS A 310 -2.36 -11.40 -4.19
C CYS A 310 -3.35 -11.16 -5.34
N VAL A 311 -2.88 -10.72 -6.52
CA VAL A 311 -3.67 -10.67 -7.77
C VAL A 311 -3.70 -12.05 -8.40
N ALA A 312 -2.52 -12.64 -8.62
CA ALA A 312 -2.33 -13.93 -9.28
C ALA A 312 -3.11 -15.08 -8.64
N THR A 313 -3.28 -15.06 -7.32
CA THR A 313 -3.92 -16.14 -6.55
C THR A 313 -5.38 -15.86 -6.20
N CYS A 314 -5.94 -14.71 -6.59
CA CYS A 314 -7.32 -14.37 -6.29
C CYS A 314 -8.29 -15.18 -7.17
N PRO A 315 -9.30 -15.87 -6.62
CA PRO A 315 -10.30 -16.62 -7.40
C PRO A 315 -11.63 -15.88 -7.52
N ALA A 316 -11.64 -14.54 -7.43
CA ALA A 316 -12.87 -13.76 -7.27
C ALA A 316 -13.84 -13.87 -8.46
N GLU A 317 -13.33 -14.04 -9.67
CA GLU A 317 -14.10 -14.29 -10.89
C GLU A 317 -14.79 -15.66 -10.93
N ILE A 318 -14.32 -16.61 -10.13
CA ILE A 318 -14.92 -17.93 -9.96
C ILE A 318 -15.47 -18.13 -8.55
N GLU A 319 -15.80 -17.06 -7.82
CA GLU A 319 -16.08 -17.12 -6.37
C GLU A 319 -17.12 -18.19 -6.00
N ARG A 320 -18.23 -18.25 -6.76
CA ARG A 320 -19.30 -19.24 -6.52
C ARG A 320 -18.76 -20.66 -6.64
N ALA A 321 -18.11 -20.98 -7.76
CA ALA A 321 -17.52 -22.30 -7.97
C ALA A 321 -16.43 -22.62 -6.94
N PHE A 322 -15.61 -21.64 -6.56
CA PHE A 322 -14.55 -21.79 -5.57
C PHE A 322 -15.09 -22.06 -4.16
N HIS A 323 -16.20 -21.43 -3.78
CA HIS A 323 -16.82 -21.58 -2.46
C HIS A 323 -17.71 -22.82 -2.38
N ASP A 324 -18.55 -23.04 -3.39
CA ASP A 324 -19.56 -24.09 -3.43
C ASP A 324 -18.96 -25.48 -3.73
N ASP A 325 -17.88 -25.56 -4.50
CA ASP A 325 -17.28 -26.83 -4.92
C ASP A 325 -15.88 -27.05 -4.29
N ARG A 326 -15.80 -28.08 -3.43
CA ARG A 326 -14.56 -28.50 -2.78
C ARG A 326 -13.49 -29.00 -3.77
N GLN A 327 -13.89 -29.63 -4.86
CA GLN A 327 -12.96 -30.12 -5.88
C GLN A 327 -12.34 -28.96 -6.66
N VAL A 328 -13.17 -28.00 -7.11
CA VAL A 328 -12.69 -26.77 -7.75
C VAL A 328 -11.70 -26.04 -6.85
N ARG A 329 -12.06 -25.86 -5.57
CA ARG A 329 -11.17 -25.24 -4.59
C ARG A 329 -9.85 -26.00 -4.45
N ARG A 330 -9.88 -27.32 -4.30
CA ARG A 330 -8.67 -28.15 -4.16
C ARG A 330 -7.79 -28.04 -5.40
N GLN A 331 -8.37 -28.14 -6.59
CA GLN A 331 -7.65 -28.02 -7.84
C GLN A 331 -6.98 -26.64 -7.97
N TYR A 332 -7.71 -25.56 -7.66
CA TYR A 332 -7.15 -24.20 -7.69
C TYR A 332 -5.97 -24.02 -6.73
N LEU A 333 -6.05 -24.60 -5.53
CA LEU A 333 -4.95 -24.59 -4.57
C LEU A 333 -3.71 -25.32 -5.09
N ASP A 334 -3.91 -26.45 -5.76
CA ASP A 334 -2.86 -27.36 -6.21
C ASP A 334 -2.18 -26.86 -7.50
N GLU A 335 -2.96 -26.28 -8.41
CA GLU A 335 -2.49 -25.85 -9.74
C GLU A 335 -2.07 -24.38 -9.77
N THR A 336 -2.69 -23.51 -8.96
CA THR A 336 -2.43 -22.07 -8.96
C THR A 336 -1.69 -21.61 -7.70
N LEU A 337 -2.30 -21.74 -6.51
CA LEU A 337 -1.75 -21.13 -5.29
C LEU A 337 -0.37 -21.68 -4.94
N LYS A 338 -0.26 -23.01 -4.81
CA LYS A 338 0.96 -23.66 -4.35
C LYS A 338 2.12 -23.43 -5.31
N PRO A 339 1.99 -23.67 -6.63
CA PRO A 339 3.09 -23.45 -7.55
C PRO A 339 3.56 -22.00 -7.56
N LEU A 340 2.65 -21.03 -7.56
CA LEU A 340 3.00 -19.60 -7.51
C LEU A 340 3.72 -19.23 -6.21
N THR A 341 3.20 -19.71 -5.07
CA THR A 341 3.81 -19.44 -3.77
C THR A 341 5.20 -20.04 -3.68
N TYR A 342 5.40 -21.29 -4.11
CA TYR A 342 6.72 -21.94 -4.03
C TYR A 342 7.75 -21.34 -4.99
N THR A 343 7.35 -21.04 -6.22
CA THR A 343 8.30 -20.57 -7.25
C THR A 343 8.68 -19.11 -7.03
N ARG A 344 7.74 -18.25 -6.64
CA ARG A 344 8.04 -16.85 -6.32
C ARG A 344 8.68 -16.69 -4.94
N ALA A 345 8.45 -17.61 -3.99
CA ALA A 345 9.09 -17.56 -2.67
C ALA A 345 10.63 -17.60 -2.73
N VAL A 346 11.23 -18.22 -3.75
CA VAL A 346 12.70 -18.24 -3.91
C VAL A 346 13.23 -16.84 -4.18
N GLU A 347 12.60 -16.11 -5.11
CA GLU A 347 12.95 -14.72 -5.41
C GLU A 347 12.61 -13.81 -4.22
N ASP A 348 11.46 -14.02 -3.59
CA ASP A 348 11.03 -13.22 -2.44
C ASP A 348 11.97 -13.42 -1.23
N ALA A 349 12.56 -14.61 -1.05
CA ALA A 349 13.49 -14.89 0.04
C ALA A 349 14.82 -14.12 -0.06
N GLN A 350 15.15 -13.59 -1.24
CA GLN A 350 16.33 -12.73 -1.41
C GLN A 350 16.17 -11.39 -0.67
N PHE A 351 14.92 -10.92 -0.49
CA PHE A 351 14.59 -9.64 0.15
C PHE A 351 13.62 -9.87 1.32
N VAL A 352 14.18 -10.07 2.51
CA VAL A 352 13.38 -10.19 3.72
C VAL A 352 13.05 -8.81 4.25
N ILE A 353 11.76 -8.48 4.27
CA ILE A 353 11.26 -7.25 4.89
C ILE A 353 11.36 -7.37 6.41
N ASP A 354 11.79 -6.29 7.07
CA ASP A 354 11.98 -6.23 8.53
C ASP A 354 10.65 -6.24 9.32
N THR A 355 9.95 -7.37 9.32
CA THR A 355 8.71 -7.62 10.08
C THR A 355 8.97 -8.48 11.33
N PRO A 356 8.09 -8.46 12.36
CA PRO A 356 8.24 -9.33 13.53
C PRO A 356 8.31 -10.83 13.20
N SER A 357 7.52 -11.30 12.23
CA SER A 357 7.55 -12.69 11.77
C SER A 357 8.86 -13.02 11.06
N ALA A 358 9.30 -12.17 10.14
CA ALA A 358 10.60 -12.31 9.48
C ALA A 358 11.75 -12.38 10.49
N ARG A 359 11.71 -11.54 11.54
CA ARG A 359 12.68 -11.60 12.63
C ARG A 359 12.65 -12.90 13.40
N ALA A 360 11.47 -13.42 13.72
CA ALA A 360 11.34 -14.71 14.39
C ALA A 360 11.83 -15.87 13.49
N LYS A 361 11.40 -15.90 12.22
CA LYS A 361 11.71 -16.93 11.23
C LYS A 361 13.21 -17.06 10.95
N HIS A 362 13.91 -15.93 10.90
CA HIS A 362 15.34 -15.88 10.58
C HIS A 362 16.22 -15.57 11.80
N ASP A 363 15.67 -15.67 13.02
CA ASP A 363 16.33 -15.31 14.30
C ASP A 363 17.06 -13.96 14.23
N ILE A 364 16.44 -12.98 13.58
CA ILE A 364 17.04 -11.66 13.31
C ILE A 364 16.92 -10.79 14.57
N PRO A 365 18.05 -10.38 15.18
CA PRO A 365 18.02 -9.49 16.32
C PRO A 365 17.52 -8.09 15.90
N PRO A 366 16.85 -7.34 16.79
CA PRO A 366 16.42 -5.98 16.49
C PRO A 366 17.60 -5.06 16.08
N GLY A 367 17.52 -4.48 14.88
CA GLY A 367 18.31 -3.30 14.52
C GLY A 367 19.58 -3.49 13.68
N GLU A 368 19.84 -4.65 13.06
CA GLU A 368 20.61 -4.79 11.80
C GLU A 368 20.95 -6.27 11.49
N TRP A 369 20.68 -6.74 10.26
CA TRP A 369 21.41 -7.86 9.66
C TRP A 369 21.47 -7.80 8.12
N ARG A 370 22.55 -8.36 7.55
CA ARG A 370 22.67 -8.86 6.17
C ARG A 370 23.47 -10.15 6.21
N THR A 371 23.03 -11.20 5.52
CA THR A 371 23.96 -12.24 5.05
C THR A 371 24.87 -11.60 4.00
N PRO A 372 26.19 -11.90 3.99
CA PRO A 372 26.97 -11.70 2.77
C PRO A 372 26.27 -12.41 1.61
N ILE A 373 26.31 -11.83 0.40
CA ILE A 373 26.21 -12.68 -0.79
C ILE A 373 27.41 -13.61 -0.68
N ASP A 374 27.17 -14.89 -0.44
CA ASP A 374 28.20 -15.89 -0.62
C ASP A 374 28.53 -15.92 -2.12
N ARG A 375 29.66 -15.32 -2.50
CA ARG A 375 30.16 -15.30 -3.88
C ARG A 375 30.95 -16.56 -4.22
N THR A 376 31.13 -17.46 -3.25
CA THR A 376 31.97 -18.67 -3.35
C THR A 376 31.15 -19.96 -3.38
N GLY A 377 29.90 -19.94 -2.92
CA GLY A 377 28.97 -21.06 -2.97
C GLY A 377 28.09 -21.05 -4.22
N ALA A 378 28.05 -22.18 -4.93
CA ALA A 378 27.00 -22.44 -5.91
C ALA A 378 25.67 -22.64 -5.18
N ASN A 379 24.96 -21.54 -4.88
CA ASN A 379 23.49 -21.41 -4.68
C ASN A 379 23.14 -20.12 -3.91
N GLU A 380 22.55 -19.14 -4.60
CA GLU A 380 21.24 -18.49 -4.35
C GLU A 380 20.76 -18.05 -2.93
N ARG A 381 21.49 -18.28 -1.82
CA ARG A 381 20.96 -18.15 -0.43
C ARG A 381 21.34 -16.87 0.33
N GLY A 382 21.61 -15.77 -0.37
CA GLY A 382 21.90 -14.49 0.27
C GLY A 382 20.63 -13.76 0.72
N VAL A 383 20.15 -14.01 1.93
CA VAL A 383 18.99 -13.28 2.49
C VAL A 383 19.40 -11.86 2.90
N ARG A 384 18.68 -10.83 2.44
CA ARG A 384 18.96 -9.43 2.77
C ARG A 384 17.79 -8.79 3.50
N LEU A 385 18.06 -8.17 4.65
CA LEU A 385 17.06 -7.39 5.37
C LEU A 385 16.87 -6.03 4.69
N VAL A 386 15.66 -5.80 4.18
CA VAL A 386 15.22 -4.48 3.74
C VAL A 386 14.54 -3.83 4.94
N SER A 387 15.18 -2.78 5.47
CA SER A 387 14.55 -1.93 6.48
C SER A 387 13.25 -1.40 5.89
N LEU A 388 12.20 -1.35 6.72
CA LEU A 388 10.99 -0.59 6.41
C LEU A 388 11.36 0.90 6.39
N ARG A 389 12.03 1.34 5.32
CA ARG A 389 12.38 2.73 5.11
C ARG A 389 11.07 3.47 4.94
N ARG A 390 10.88 4.42 5.84
CA ARG A 390 9.66 5.20 5.95
C ARG A 390 9.76 6.33 4.96
N ILE A 391 8.65 6.62 4.28
CA ILE A 391 8.55 7.81 3.46
C ILE A 391 8.90 9.00 4.36
N ARG A 392 9.99 9.74 4.05
CA ARG A 392 10.35 10.95 4.80
C ARG A 392 9.42 12.08 4.35
N THR A 393 8.47 12.45 5.20
CA THR A 393 7.47 13.48 4.88
C THR A 393 8.10 14.87 4.86
N GLN A 394 7.62 15.74 3.96
CA GLN A 394 8.15 17.09 3.80
C GLN A 394 7.52 18.12 4.76
N ASN A 395 6.33 17.83 5.27
CA ASN A 395 5.55 18.71 6.14
C ASN A 395 4.89 17.95 7.29
N VAL A 396 4.42 18.71 8.28
CA VAL A 396 3.90 18.20 9.56
C VAL A 396 2.54 17.53 9.40
N ASP A 397 1.65 18.09 8.60
CA ASP A 397 0.33 17.52 8.34
C ASP A 397 0.46 16.10 7.77
N ALA A 398 1.26 15.92 6.71
CA ALA A 398 1.60 14.62 6.16
C ALA A 398 2.22 13.72 7.24
N MET A 399 3.19 14.21 8.01
CA MET A 399 3.79 13.43 9.10
C MET A 399 2.75 12.89 10.09
N MET A 400 1.85 13.75 10.56
CA MET A 400 0.81 13.39 11.54
C MET A 400 -0.16 12.35 10.93
N ARG A 401 -0.55 12.53 9.67
CA ARG A 401 -1.45 11.61 8.95
C ARG A 401 -0.82 10.26 8.63
N TRP A 402 0.51 10.21 8.45
CA TRP A 402 1.25 8.96 8.24
C TRP A 402 1.57 8.21 9.54
N MET A 403 1.38 8.82 10.72
CA MET A 403 1.64 8.15 12.01
C MET A 403 0.98 6.77 12.15
N PRO A 404 -0.29 6.54 11.75
CA PRO A 404 -0.89 5.21 11.79
C PRO A 404 -0.12 4.16 10.98
N GLN A 405 0.48 4.53 9.84
CA GLN A 405 1.30 3.63 9.02
C GLN A 405 2.67 3.37 9.64
N TYR A 406 3.17 4.32 10.43
CA TYR A 406 4.41 4.22 11.20
C TYR A 406 4.26 3.47 12.52
N PHE A 407 3.03 3.16 12.92
CA PHE A 407 2.74 2.54 14.20
C PHE A 407 3.12 1.05 14.19
N ARG A 408 3.55 0.53 15.35
CA ARG A 408 3.79 -0.91 15.57
C ARG A 408 2.67 -1.50 16.45
N PRO A 409 1.64 -2.14 15.87
CA PRO A 409 0.51 -2.70 16.61
C PRO A 409 0.92 -3.64 17.74
N THR A 410 1.82 -4.59 17.47
CA THR A 410 2.26 -5.61 18.43
C THR A 410 2.95 -5.03 19.66
N GLU A 411 3.66 -3.92 19.50
CA GLU A 411 4.35 -3.21 20.58
C GLU A 411 3.41 -2.41 21.48
N ALA A 412 2.17 -2.20 21.03
CA ALA A 412 1.13 -1.46 21.74
C ALA A 412 0.17 -2.34 22.54
N ARG A 413 0.41 -3.66 22.62
CA ARG A 413 -0.45 -4.58 23.34
C ARG A 413 -0.65 -4.14 24.79
N GLY A 414 -1.91 -4.00 25.21
CA GLY A 414 -2.28 -3.57 26.56
C GLY A 414 -2.15 -2.06 26.80
N LEU A 415 -1.85 -1.25 25.78
CA LEU A 415 -1.82 0.19 25.89
C LEU A 415 -3.15 0.79 25.40
N ALA A 416 -3.70 1.70 26.19
CA ALA A 416 -4.81 2.55 25.82
C ALA A 416 -4.54 3.97 26.36
N PHE A 417 -4.37 4.95 25.47
CA PHE A 417 -4.20 6.35 25.85
C PHE A 417 -4.44 7.31 24.68
N THR A 418 -4.73 8.56 25.03
CA THR A 418 -4.91 9.68 24.11
C THR A 418 -3.77 10.69 24.25
N THR A 419 -3.29 11.21 23.13
CA THR A 419 -2.28 12.27 23.09
C THR A 419 -2.81 13.49 22.36
N GLN A 420 -2.77 14.64 23.01
CA GLN A 420 -2.92 15.94 22.37
C GLN A 420 -1.55 16.44 21.93
N PHE A 421 -1.35 16.66 20.65
CA PHE A 421 -0.21 17.43 20.13
C PHE A 421 -0.62 18.88 19.89
N THR A 422 0.23 19.80 20.32
CA THR A 422 0.17 21.21 19.97
C THR A 422 1.47 21.55 19.26
N LEU A 423 1.39 21.77 17.96
CA LEU A 423 2.54 21.97 17.10
C LEU A 423 2.68 23.47 16.80
N ASP A 424 3.72 24.10 17.36
CA ASP A 424 3.91 25.55 17.25
C ASP A 424 4.65 25.93 15.95
N GLY A 425 4.27 27.06 15.35
CA GLY A 425 4.93 27.63 14.17
C GLY A 425 4.27 27.27 12.82
N PRO A 426 4.89 27.66 11.69
CA PRO A 426 4.31 27.46 10.36
C PRO A 426 4.01 25.99 10.03
N GLY A 427 2.82 25.72 9.50
CA GLY A 427 2.36 24.36 9.20
C GLY A 427 2.08 23.49 10.42
N GLY A 428 2.11 24.08 11.63
CA GLY A 428 1.73 23.42 12.87
C GLY A 428 0.21 23.29 13.03
N GLY A 429 -0.25 23.19 14.28
CA GLY A 429 -1.66 23.01 14.60
C GLY A 429 -1.92 22.04 15.74
N ALA A 430 -3.19 21.82 16.03
CA ALA A 430 -3.63 20.89 17.07
C ALA A 430 -4.00 19.54 16.45
N TRP A 431 -3.50 18.47 17.04
CA TRP A 431 -3.75 17.11 16.60
C TRP A 431 -4.06 16.18 17.76
N VAL A 432 -4.95 15.23 17.53
CA VAL A 432 -5.31 14.20 18.49
C VAL A 432 -4.86 12.85 17.96
N MET A 433 -4.09 12.13 18.77
CA MET A 433 -3.75 10.73 18.52
C MET A 433 -4.38 9.84 19.59
N ARG A 434 -5.02 8.76 19.17
CA ARG A 434 -5.56 7.72 20.05
C ARG A 434 -4.85 6.40 19.76
N ILE A 435 -4.37 5.75 20.82
CA ILE A 435 -3.87 4.38 20.76
C ILE A 435 -4.74 3.52 21.66
N ALA A 436 -5.36 2.49 21.09
CA ALA A 436 -6.15 1.50 21.79
C ALA A 436 -6.26 0.24 20.91
N ASP A 437 -6.38 -0.95 21.52
CA ASP A 437 -6.62 -2.21 20.79
C ASP A 437 -5.60 -2.49 19.67
N GLN A 438 -4.33 -2.11 19.90
CA GLN A 438 -3.26 -2.20 18.90
C GLN A 438 -3.56 -1.42 17.61
N ARG A 439 -4.33 -0.33 17.70
CA ARG A 439 -4.61 0.62 16.62
C ARG A 439 -4.10 2.01 16.98
N CYS A 440 -3.74 2.77 15.96
CA CYS A 440 -3.35 4.18 16.06
C CYS A 440 -4.25 4.99 15.14
N GLU A 441 -4.97 5.96 15.69
CA GLU A 441 -5.81 6.90 14.96
C GLU A 441 -5.30 8.30 15.19
N VAL A 442 -5.19 9.09 14.12
CA VAL A 442 -4.76 10.49 14.19
C VAL A 442 -5.74 11.36 13.43
N ARG A 443 -6.15 12.47 14.02
CA ARG A 443 -7.03 13.46 13.41
C ARG A 443 -6.64 14.90 13.80
N PRO A 444 -6.90 15.90 12.96
CA PRO A 444 -6.78 17.30 13.36
C PRO A 444 -7.79 17.64 14.47
N GLY A 445 -7.44 18.65 15.27
CA GLY A 445 -8.29 19.22 16.30
C GLY A 445 -7.75 19.07 17.73
N THR A 446 -8.63 19.33 18.69
CA THR A 446 -8.33 19.28 20.12
C THR A 446 -9.19 18.25 20.84
N ILE A 447 -8.73 17.80 22.01
CA ILE A 447 -9.49 16.95 22.92
C ILE A 447 -9.29 17.42 24.36
N ALA A 448 -10.38 17.41 25.14
CA ALA A 448 -10.31 17.63 26.58
C ALA A 448 -9.87 16.35 27.29
N GLY A 449 -9.11 16.47 28.38
CA GLY A 449 -8.73 15.33 29.21
C GLY A 449 -7.75 14.34 28.57
N ALA A 450 -6.90 14.78 27.63
CA ALA A 450 -5.87 13.92 27.05
C ALA A 450 -4.92 13.34 28.12
N ASP A 451 -4.59 12.04 28.00
CA ASP A 451 -3.66 11.38 28.92
C ASP A 451 -2.25 11.98 28.84
N LEU A 452 -1.84 12.38 27.63
CA LEU A 452 -0.56 13.03 27.35
C LEU A 452 -0.81 14.30 26.53
N VAL A 453 -0.15 15.39 26.91
CA VAL A 453 -0.11 16.62 26.10
C VAL A 453 1.33 16.86 25.66
N VAL A 454 1.57 17.00 24.36
CA VAL A 454 2.89 17.26 23.77
C VAL A 454 2.86 18.60 23.07
N ARG A 455 3.56 19.59 23.61
CA ARG A 455 3.81 20.87 22.92
C ARG A 455 5.21 20.87 22.35
N ILE A 456 5.34 21.10 21.04
CA ILE A 456 6.60 21.01 20.32
C ILE A 456 6.56 21.90 19.06
N PRO A 457 7.65 22.61 18.71
CA PRO A 457 7.74 23.28 17.42
C PRO A 457 7.55 22.30 16.27
N ALA A 458 6.72 22.66 15.29
CA ALA A 458 6.32 21.79 14.20
C ALA A 458 7.56 21.29 13.40
N LEU A 459 8.51 22.18 13.12
CA LEU A 459 9.78 21.84 12.47
C LEU A 459 10.67 20.92 13.30
N LEU A 460 10.62 21.00 14.63
CA LEU A 460 11.39 20.10 15.51
C LEU A 460 10.81 18.69 15.47
N LEU A 461 9.49 18.55 15.43
CA LEU A 461 8.85 17.25 15.26
C LEU A 461 9.28 16.58 13.94
N LEU A 462 9.31 17.33 12.84
CA LEU A 462 9.80 16.83 11.55
C LEU A 462 11.27 16.41 11.60
N ALA A 463 12.14 17.22 12.18
CA ALA A 463 13.55 16.91 12.32
C ALA A 463 13.77 15.63 13.17
N ILE A 464 12.97 15.43 14.22
CA ILE A 464 13.00 14.18 15.01
C ILE A 464 12.56 12.99 14.16
N HIS A 465 11.48 13.13 13.39
CA HIS A 465 10.99 12.07 12.52
C HIS A 465 12.02 11.65 11.46
N ARG A 466 12.75 12.61 10.88
CA ARG A 466 13.81 12.39 9.89
C ARG A 466 15.13 11.88 10.48
N GLY A 467 15.27 11.92 11.81
CA GLY A 467 16.52 11.56 12.50
C GLY A 467 17.56 12.69 12.57
N ASP A 468 17.21 13.90 12.11
CA ASP A 468 18.08 15.09 12.11
C ASP A 468 18.16 15.76 13.50
N ALA A 469 17.20 15.47 14.39
CA ALA A 469 17.15 16.02 15.74
C ALA A 469 16.80 14.96 16.80
N SER A 470 17.13 15.26 18.05
CA SER A 470 16.85 14.39 19.19
C SER A 470 15.69 14.90 20.03
N ALA A 471 14.70 14.03 20.25
CA ALA A 471 13.59 14.31 21.16
C ALA A 471 14.08 14.56 22.59
N LEU A 472 15.10 13.81 23.04
CA LEU A 472 15.65 13.99 24.39
C LEU A 472 16.26 15.39 24.57
N TRP A 473 17.07 15.83 23.60
CA TRP A 473 17.62 17.19 23.62
C TRP A 473 16.52 18.26 23.51
N GLY A 474 15.47 18.01 22.72
CA GLY A 474 14.30 18.89 22.68
C GLY A 474 13.59 19.04 24.03
N MET A 475 13.49 17.97 24.82
CA MET A 475 12.95 18.01 26.18
C MET A 475 13.89 18.76 27.15
N LEU A 476 15.19 18.46 27.13
CA LEU A 476 16.18 19.09 28.01
C LEU A 476 16.31 20.60 27.77
N THR A 477 16.18 21.04 26.52
CA THR A 477 16.22 22.46 26.12
C THR A 477 14.87 23.18 26.31
N GLY A 478 13.84 22.49 26.82
CA GLY A 478 12.51 23.08 27.05
C GLY A 478 11.70 23.35 25.79
N ARG A 479 12.18 22.95 24.61
CA ARG A 479 11.49 23.05 23.31
C ARG A 479 10.37 22.02 23.17
N ILE A 480 10.44 20.91 23.92
CA ILE A 480 9.35 19.94 24.05
C ILE A 480 8.80 20.02 25.47
N ARG A 481 7.52 20.38 25.60
CA ARG A 481 6.85 20.48 26.90
C ARG A 481 5.76 19.42 26.99
N LEU A 482 5.81 18.63 28.07
CA LEU A 482 4.90 17.51 28.30
C LEU A 482 3.93 17.81 29.45
N GLY A 483 2.63 17.62 29.20
CA GLY A 483 1.56 17.65 30.20
C GLY A 483 0.94 16.27 30.43
N GLY A 484 0.19 16.11 31.52
CA GLY A 484 -0.45 14.83 31.86
C GLY A 484 0.54 13.74 32.26
N ARG A 485 0.29 12.49 31.85
CA ARG A 485 1.08 11.29 32.13
C ARG A 485 2.35 11.24 31.27
N ARG A 486 3.31 12.11 31.57
CA ARG A 486 4.56 12.33 30.79
C ARG A 486 5.34 11.06 30.43
N ARG A 487 5.29 10.01 31.26
CA ARG A 487 5.95 8.72 31.01
C ARG A 487 5.48 8.04 29.72
N LEU A 488 4.25 8.33 29.24
CA LEU A 488 3.72 7.82 27.98
C LEU A 488 4.56 8.25 26.77
N PHE A 489 5.19 9.43 26.83
CA PHE A 489 6.07 9.91 25.75
C PHE A 489 7.30 9.00 25.54
N LEU A 490 7.78 8.34 26.60
CA LEU A 490 8.92 7.42 26.52
C LEU A 490 8.59 6.12 25.76
N LEU A 491 7.31 5.84 25.51
CA LEU A 491 6.88 4.70 24.70
C LEU A 491 6.99 5.00 23.19
N PHE A 492 7.08 6.27 22.79
CA PHE A 492 7.03 6.67 21.39
C PHE A 492 8.12 6.03 20.52
N PRO A 493 9.41 5.97 20.92
CA PRO A 493 10.43 5.31 20.11
C PRO A 493 10.15 3.82 19.85
N ARG A 494 9.42 3.17 20.75
CA ARG A 494 9.00 1.77 20.62
C ARG A 494 7.78 1.63 19.69
N LEU A 495 6.80 2.52 19.84
CA LEU A 495 5.53 2.51 19.07
C LEU A 495 5.69 3.06 17.65
N PHE A 496 6.54 4.06 17.50
CA PHE A 496 6.87 4.79 16.28
C PHE A 496 8.40 4.80 16.14
N PRO A 497 9.01 3.68 15.73
CA PRO A 497 10.45 3.66 15.50
C PRO A 497 10.80 4.72 14.45
N THR A 498 11.62 5.69 14.82
CA THR A 498 12.32 6.51 13.85
C THR A 498 13.44 5.67 13.24
N GLU A 499 13.99 6.10 12.09
CA GLU A 499 15.29 5.56 11.68
C GLU A 499 16.24 5.69 12.87
N ALA A 500 17.00 4.63 13.16
CA ALA A 500 18.00 4.69 14.20
C ALA A 500 18.91 5.87 13.86
N PRO A 501 19.07 6.87 14.76
CA PRO A 501 20.00 7.94 14.49
C PRO A 501 21.36 7.29 14.24
N SER A 502 22.01 7.59 13.11
CA SER A 502 23.37 7.16 12.76
C SER A 502 24.42 7.58 13.82
N SER A 503 23.98 8.25 14.90
CA SER A 503 24.75 8.58 16.08
C SER A 503 25.45 7.35 16.68
N ARG A 504 26.75 7.52 16.92
CA ARG A 504 27.60 6.54 17.61
C ARG A 504 27.06 6.12 18.98
N LEU A 505 26.29 6.99 19.64
CA LEU A 505 25.70 6.76 20.97
C LEU A 505 24.63 5.67 20.97
N HIS A 506 23.72 5.66 19.98
CA HIS A 506 22.71 4.59 19.87
C HIS A 506 23.36 3.25 19.50
N ALA A 507 24.37 3.26 18.62
CA ALA A 507 25.17 2.08 18.31
C ALA A 507 25.92 1.54 19.55
N LEU A 508 26.44 2.43 20.40
CA LEU A 508 27.15 2.09 21.63
C LEU A 508 26.19 1.52 22.69
N ALA A 509 25.05 2.16 22.94
CA ALA A 509 24.03 1.70 23.88
C ALA A 509 23.48 0.30 23.50
N TYR A 510 23.29 0.04 22.20
CA TYR A 510 22.91 -1.27 21.70
C TYR A 510 23.99 -2.34 21.92
N ARG A 511 25.27 -2.03 21.63
CA ARG A 511 26.40 -2.94 21.91
C ARG A 511 26.51 -3.27 23.39
N LEU A 512 26.32 -2.28 24.28
CA LEU A 512 26.25 -2.45 25.73
C LEU A 512 25.10 -3.36 26.15
N HIS A 513 23.90 -3.13 25.64
CA HIS A 513 22.73 -3.95 25.94
C HIS A 513 22.90 -5.41 25.43
N ARG A 514 23.54 -5.61 24.27
CA ARG A 514 23.88 -6.93 23.72
C ARG A 514 24.93 -7.67 24.55
N ALA A 515 25.96 -6.97 25.01
CA ALA A 515 26.97 -7.55 25.91
C ALA A 515 26.35 -8.00 27.24
N LEU A 516 25.38 -7.24 27.76
CA LEU A 516 24.63 -7.58 28.97
C LEU A 516 23.68 -8.77 28.77
N ARG A 517 23.03 -8.90 27.60
CA ARG A 517 22.16 -10.06 27.30
C ARG A 517 22.93 -11.36 27.03
N ARG A 518 24.11 -11.29 26.41
CA ARG A 518 24.99 -12.46 26.22
C ARG A 518 25.58 -13.01 27.51
N ARG A 519 25.57 -12.25 28.60
CA ARG A 519 25.96 -12.71 29.94
C ARG A 519 24.79 -13.33 30.72
N ARG A 520 23.57 -13.30 30.18
CA ARG A 520 22.34 -13.84 30.81
C ARG A 520 21.78 -15.08 30.10
N ARG A 521 22.40 -15.50 29.00
CA ARG A 521 22.29 -16.84 28.42
C ARG A 521 23.60 -17.54 28.72
#